data_AF-A0A942SEK6-F1
#
_entry.id   AF-A0A942SEK6-F1
#
_cell.length_a   1.000
_cell.length_b   1.000
_cell.length_c   1.000
_cell.angle_alpha   90.00
_cell.angle_beta   90.00
_cell.angle_gamma   90.00
#
_symmetry.space_group_name_H-M   'P 1'
#
loop_
_entity.id
_entity.type
_entity.pdbx_description
1 polymer ?
#
loop_
_entity_poly.entity_id
_entity_poly.type
_entity_poly.pdbx_seq_one_letter_code
_entity_poly.pdbx_strand_id
1 'polypeptide(L)'
;MHIRILQIFYLFLIATELNAQTLGGNAVYNFLTQPGSAQIAALGGTNISHQSNDVSVGLSNPALLRSSMHHQVATSFNGFLAGINNFSVVTAFKHTSFTWGAGVQFLDYGTITQTDAAGTVFGTIRPRDYAIQLMASKQFGDRFYVGSAVKFIQSNYGQFRSSGIALDVGLTYQDTINQWQAAVLVKNIGTQISTYGGGAKEELPFDVQAGISKRLANAPIQFSLTAHNLHRLRILYNDTTFNAAEGDLRTAGFLQKTFAHLILAAQFYIGDKLEATVGYNFLRRQDLNVFNAASGLNGLTAGAGFLHKKLHVRYATGFYQQKVFHQFTLNLSISGKSL
;
A
#
# COMPACT_ATOMS: atom_id res chain seq x y z
N MET A 1 -33.76 -23.40 -3.52
CA MET A 1 -32.43 -22.79 -3.78
C MET A 1 -31.95 -21.88 -2.65
N HIS A 2 -32.83 -21.19 -1.90
CA HIS A 2 -32.42 -20.26 -0.84
C HIS A 2 -31.87 -20.91 0.44
N ILE A 3 -32.26 -22.14 0.78
CA ILE A 3 -31.78 -22.84 1.98
C ILE A 3 -30.30 -23.23 1.87
N ARG A 4 -29.80 -23.54 0.67
CA ARG A 4 -28.38 -23.89 0.45
C ARG A 4 -27.44 -22.69 0.53
N ILE A 5 -27.91 -21.49 0.17
CA ILE A 5 -27.16 -20.23 0.31
C ILE A 5 -27.04 -19.85 1.79
N LEU A 6 -28.12 -20.03 2.57
CA LEU A 6 -28.10 -19.79 4.01
C LEU A 6 -27.15 -20.76 4.73
N GLN A 7 -27.09 -22.02 4.29
CA GLN A 7 -26.18 -23.03 4.84
C GLN A 7 -24.71 -22.75 4.50
N ILE A 8 -24.41 -22.24 3.30
CA ILE A 8 -23.05 -21.77 2.94
C ILE A 8 -22.66 -20.54 3.78
N PHE A 9 -23.61 -19.62 4.01
CA PHE A 9 -23.40 -18.45 4.87
C PHE A 9 -23.19 -18.86 6.34
N TYR A 10 -23.92 -19.89 6.81
CA TYR A 10 -23.78 -20.47 8.15
C TYR A 10 -22.48 -21.27 8.32
N LEU A 11 -22.03 -21.97 7.28
CA LEU A 11 -20.71 -22.62 7.24
C LEU A 11 -19.55 -21.63 7.23
N PHE A 12 -19.74 -20.42 6.68
CA PHE A 12 -18.77 -19.33 6.77
C PHE A 12 -18.73 -18.69 8.17
N LEU A 13 -19.86 -18.72 8.90
CA LEU A 13 -19.99 -18.21 10.28
C LEU A 13 -19.42 -19.18 11.35
N ILE A 14 -19.23 -20.47 11.02
CA ILE A 14 -18.67 -21.50 11.92
C ILE A 14 -17.17 -21.75 11.64
N ALA A 15 -16.48 -20.85 10.93
CA ALA A 15 -15.01 -20.86 10.89
C ALA A 15 -14.47 -20.52 12.30
N THR A 16 -14.39 -21.54 13.14
CA THR A 16 -13.81 -21.53 14.49
C THR A 16 -12.43 -20.88 14.47
N GLU A 17 -12.15 -20.09 15.50
CA GLU A 17 -10.88 -19.37 15.67
C GLU A 17 -9.68 -20.32 15.59
N LEU A 18 -9.08 -20.40 14.41
CA LEU A 18 -7.76 -20.98 14.22
C LEU A 18 -6.76 -20.03 14.90
N ASN A 19 -6.35 -20.39 16.12
CA ASN A 19 -5.36 -19.69 16.95
C ASN A 19 -3.91 -19.79 16.41
N ALA A 20 -3.74 -19.92 15.09
CA ALA A 20 -2.45 -19.94 14.41
C ALA A 20 -2.22 -18.68 13.56
N GLN A 21 -3.03 -17.64 13.71
CA GLN A 21 -2.78 -16.36 13.04
C GLN A 21 -1.64 -15.65 13.77
N THR A 22 -0.53 -15.44 13.06
CA THR A 22 0.54 -14.54 13.51
C THR A 22 -0.07 -13.20 13.92
N LEU A 23 0.31 -12.66 15.09
CA LEU A 23 -0.12 -11.30 15.46
C LEU A 23 0.22 -10.34 14.31
N GLY A 24 -0.69 -9.40 14.02
CA GLY A 24 -0.46 -8.37 13.00
C GLY A 24 0.85 -7.63 13.25
N GLY A 25 1.62 -7.38 12.19
CA GLY A 25 2.89 -6.63 12.25
C GLY A 25 4.16 -7.48 12.10
N ASN A 26 4.09 -8.80 12.19
CA ASN A 26 5.28 -9.69 12.22
C ASN A 26 5.72 -10.24 10.84
N ALA A 27 5.40 -9.55 9.74
CA ALA A 27 5.81 -9.99 8.41
C ALA A 27 7.24 -9.53 8.07
N VAL A 28 7.97 -10.38 7.36
CA VAL A 28 9.25 -10.00 6.78
C VAL A 28 9.05 -9.06 5.60
N TYR A 29 10.02 -8.20 5.29
CA TYR A 29 9.94 -7.23 4.20
C TYR A 29 8.74 -6.28 4.29
N ASN A 30 8.38 -5.83 5.49
CA ASN A 30 7.28 -4.88 5.73
C ASN A 30 7.39 -3.58 4.91
N PHE A 31 8.57 -3.23 4.39
CA PHE A 31 8.74 -2.11 3.46
C PHE A 31 7.85 -2.21 2.20
N LEU A 32 7.44 -3.42 1.78
CA LEU A 32 6.52 -3.66 0.66
C LEU A 32 5.11 -3.09 0.89
N THR A 33 4.77 -2.74 2.12
CA THR A 33 3.49 -2.10 2.49
C THR A 33 3.54 -0.57 2.34
N GLN A 34 4.74 0.00 2.18
CA GLN A 34 4.90 1.46 2.08
C GLN A 34 4.38 1.98 0.74
N PRO A 35 3.73 3.15 0.71
CA PRO A 35 3.15 3.70 -0.52
C PRO A 35 4.25 4.06 -1.53
N GLY A 36 4.13 3.51 -2.74
CA GLY A 36 5.06 3.77 -3.85
C GLY A 36 4.90 5.15 -4.48
N SER A 37 3.90 5.96 -4.14
CA SER A 37 3.74 7.31 -4.66
C SER A 37 2.95 8.22 -3.73
N ALA A 38 3.09 9.53 -3.93
CA ALA A 38 2.32 10.57 -3.24
C ALA A 38 0.81 10.37 -3.45
N GLN A 39 0.38 9.96 -4.64
CA GLN A 39 -1.04 9.68 -4.90
C GLN A 39 -1.58 8.61 -3.94
N ILE A 40 -0.89 7.47 -3.85
CA ILE A 40 -1.31 6.38 -2.96
C ILE A 40 -1.15 6.76 -1.49
N ALA A 41 -0.10 7.51 -1.14
CA ALA A 41 0.10 8.02 0.21
C ALA A 41 -1.04 8.95 0.67
N ALA A 42 -1.48 9.88 -0.18
CA ALA A 42 -2.59 10.79 0.12
C ALA A 42 -3.94 10.07 0.25
N LEU A 43 -4.14 8.96 -0.46
CA LEU A 43 -5.33 8.09 -0.41
C LEU A 43 -5.39 7.19 0.84
N GLY A 44 -4.67 7.52 1.92
CA GLY A 44 -4.59 6.70 3.13
C GLY A 44 -3.46 5.66 3.12
N GLY A 45 -2.56 5.73 2.14
CA GLY A 45 -1.39 4.84 2.00
C GLY A 45 -1.66 3.54 1.25
N THR A 46 -2.91 3.18 0.96
CA THR A 46 -3.25 2.02 0.14
C THR A 46 -4.55 2.27 -0.59
N ASN A 47 -4.54 2.05 -1.91
CA ASN A 47 -5.74 2.08 -2.74
C ASN A 47 -5.50 1.19 -3.98
N ILE A 48 -6.46 0.33 -4.29
CA ILE A 48 -6.37 -0.63 -5.39
C ILE A 48 -7.40 -0.41 -6.50
N SER A 49 -8.28 0.59 -6.36
CA SER A 49 -9.39 0.85 -7.29
C SER A 49 -9.42 2.28 -7.80
N HIS A 50 -8.42 3.09 -7.46
CA HIS A 50 -8.36 4.50 -7.82
C HIS A 50 -8.38 4.70 -9.34
N GLN A 51 -9.20 5.65 -9.80
CA GLN A 51 -9.29 6.01 -11.22
C GLN A 51 -8.40 7.22 -11.49
N SER A 52 -7.25 7.01 -12.12
CA SER A 52 -6.37 8.10 -12.58
C SER A 52 -5.50 7.64 -13.75
N ASN A 53 -5.01 8.60 -14.55
CA ASN A 53 -3.97 8.33 -15.55
C ASN A 53 -2.57 8.57 -14.94
N ASP A 54 -2.24 7.78 -13.93
CA ASP A 54 -0.94 7.82 -13.25
C ASP A 54 -0.32 6.43 -13.19
N VAL A 55 0.78 6.19 -13.92
CA VAL A 55 1.48 4.90 -13.90
C VAL A 55 1.89 4.43 -12.51
N SER A 56 2.03 5.33 -11.54
CA SER A 56 2.38 4.97 -10.17
C SER A 56 1.34 4.14 -9.43
N VAL A 57 0.05 4.18 -9.84
CA VAL A 57 -0.97 3.30 -9.24
C VAL A 57 -0.77 1.83 -9.60
N GLY A 58 0.02 1.53 -10.64
CA GLY A 58 0.44 0.17 -10.96
C GLY A 58 1.27 -0.48 -9.85
N LEU A 59 2.02 0.32 -9.07
CA LEU A 59 2.79 -0.18 -7.93
C LEU A 59 1.90 -0.74 -6.81
N SER A 60 0.68 -0.20 -6.64
CA SER A 60 -0.26 -0.70 -5.63
C SER A 60 -1.09 -1.87 -6.14
N ASN A 61 -1.54 -1.83 -7.41
CA ASN A 61 -2.28 -2.90 -8.05
C ASN A 61 -1.92 -2.98 -9.55
N PRO A 62 -1.29 -4.07 -10.03
CA PRO A 62 -0.91 -4.20 -11.44
C PRO A 62 -2.11 -4.15 -12.40
N ALA A 63 -3.31 -4.52 -11.95
CA ALA A 63 -4.53 -4.43 -12.76
C ALA A 63 -4.99 -2.99 -13.02
N LEU A 64 -4.39 -1.99 -12.37
CA LEU A 64 -4.62 -0.57 -12.65
C LEU A 64 -3.76 -0.02 -13.79
N LEU A 65 -2.78 -0.78 -14.32
CA LEU A 65 -2.07 -0.36 -15.52
C LEU A 65 -3.05 -0.25 -16.70
N ARG A 66 -2.95 0.85 -17.44
CA ARG A 66 -3.81 1.19 -18.59
C ARG A 66 -2.96 1.48 -19.82
N SER A 67 -3.54 1.28 -21.00
CA SER A 67 -2.90 1.59 -22.28
C SER A 67 -2.53 3.08 -22.41
N SER A 68 -3.27 3.98 -21.76
CA SER A 68 -3.00 5.42 -21.67
C SER A 68 -1.71 5.76 -20.91
N MET A 69 -1.14 4.80 -20.17
CA MET A 69 0.11 4.95 -19.41
C MET A 69 1.36 4.58 -20.22
N HIS A 70 1.21 4.26 -21.50
CA HIS A 70 2.32 3.95 -22.39
C HIS A 70 3.33 5.12 -22.45
N HIS A 71 4.60 4.82 -22.18
CA HIS A 71 5.71 5.76 -22.05
C HIS A 71 5.58 6.77 -20.90
N GLN A 72 4.76 6.48 -19.89
CA GLN A 72 4.82 7.20 -18.63
C GLN A 72 5.99 6.70 -17.77
N VAL A 73 6.63 7.62 -17.06
CA VAL A 73 7.56 7.33 -15.96
C VAL A 73 7.17 8.15 -14.76
N ALA A 74 6.92 7.47 -13.64
CA ALA A 74 6.74 8.10 -12.36
C ALA A 74 7.92 7.82 -11.42
N THR A 75 8.38 8.85 -10.74
CA THR A 75 9.41 8.75 -9.69
C THR A 75 8.86 9.36 -8.41
N SER A 76 9.05 8.70 -7.27
CA SER A 76 8.65 9.22 -5.97
C SER A 76 9.81 9.25 -4.98
N PHE A 77 9.81 10.27 -4.14
CA PHE A 77 10.67 10.39 -2.97
C PHE A 77 9.80 10.69 -1.75
N ASN A 78 10.01 9.94 -0.66
CA ASN A 78 9.39 10.16 0.63
C ASN A 78 10.47 10.28 1.71
N GLY A 79 10.59 11.47 2.28
CA GLY A 79 11.34 11.70 3.50
C GLY A 79 10.51 11.20 4.67
N PHE A 80 10.82 9.99 5.15
CA PHE A 80 10.13 9.35 6.24
C PHE A 80 10.78 9.70 7.59
N LEU A 81 10.20 9.21 8.67
CA LEU A 81 10.65 9.55 10.02
C LEU A 81 12.07 9.01 10.29
N ALA A 82 12.78 9.67 11.21
CA ALA A 82 14.12 9.25 11.66
C ALA A 82 15.20 9.19 10.55
N GLY A 83 15.06 9.99 9.49
CA GLY A 83 16.03 10.05 8.40
C GLY A 83 15.93 8.90 7.39
N ILE A 84 14.88 8.07 7.50
CA ILE A 84 14.58 7.01 6.55
C ILE A 84 14.06 7.63 5.25
N ASN A 85 14.54 7.16 4.11
CA ASN A 85 14.12 7.64 2.80
C ASN A 85 13.54 6.50 1.97
N ASN A 86 12.33 6.69 1.43
CA ASN A 86 11.69 5.75 0.51
C ASN A 86 11.66 6.35 -0.89
N PHE A 87 12.15 5.61 -1.87
CA PHE A 87 12.21 5.99 -3.27
C PHE A 87 11.45 4.97 -4.11
N SER A 88 10.81 5.44 -5.17
CA SER A 88 10.26 4.57 -6.18
C SER A 88 10.46 5.12 -7.59
N VAL A 89 10.56 4.22 -8.55
CA VAL A 89 10.52 4.52 -9.98
C VAL A 89 9.64 3.48 -10.63
N VAL A 90 8.77 3.89 -11.56
CA VAL A 90 7.92 2.97 -12.30
C VAL A 90 7.62 3.50 -13.70
N THR A 91 7.61 2.60 -14.66
CA THR A 91 7.28 2.90 -16.05
C THR A 91 6.29 1.89 -16.59
N ALA A 92 5.58 2.27 -17.65
CA ALA A 92 4.71 1.37 -18.38
C ALA A 92 4.86 1.51 -19.90
N PHE A 93 4.71 0.39 -20.59
CA PHE A 93 4.77 0.29 -22.03
C PHE A 93 3.66 -0.64 -22.54
N LYS A 94 2.72 -0.07 -23.29
CA LYS A 94 1.75 -0.84 -24.07
C LYS A 94 2.41 -1.56 -25.25
N HIS A 95 2.25 -2.88 -25.31
CA HIS A 95 2.63 -3.72 -26.43
C HIS A 95 1.54 -4.75 -26.72
N THR A 96 1.07 -4.82 -27.97
CA THR A 96 -0.09 -5.65 -28.38
C THR A 96 -1.34 -5.36 -27.52
N SER A 97 -1.94 -6.38 -26.91
CA SER A 97 -3.09 -6.28 -26.00
C SER A 97 -2.67 -6.10 -24.53
N PHE A 98 -1.38 -6.08 -24.22
CA PHE A 98 -0.85 -5.97 -22.87
C PHE A 98 -0.28 -4.56 -22.61
N THR A 99 -0.45 -4.09 -21.38
CA THR A 99 0.33 -2.99 -20.82
C THR A 99 1.32 -3.59 -19.85
N TRP A 100 2.59 -3.54 -20.20
CA TRP A 100 3.69 -3.98 -19.34
C TRP A 100 4.10 -2.83 -18.43
N GLY A 101 4.60 -3.16 -17.25
CA GLY A 101 5.20 -2.20 -16.34
C GLY A 101 6.45 -2.76 -15.68
N ALA A 102 7.36 -1.88 -15.32
CA ALA A 102 8.53 -2.22 -14.52
C ALA A 102 8.70 -1.14 -13.45
N GLY A 103 8.99 -1.55 -12.22
CA GLY A 103 9.18 -0.61 -11.13
C GLY A 103 10.18 -1.09 -10.10
N VAL A 104 10.71 -0.14 -9.34
CA VAL A 104 11.60 -0.36 -8.22
C VAL A 104 11.06 0.43 -7.04
N GLN A 105 11.04 -0.20 -5.86
CA GLN A 105 10.85 0.47 -4.58
C GLN A 105 12.12 0.25 -3.75
N PHE A 106 12.65 1.30 -3.14
CA PHE A 106 13.92 1.28 -2.42
C PHE A 106 13.78 2.07 -1.11
N LEU A 107 14.15 1.45 0.00
CA LEU A 107 14.10 2.04 1.34
C LEU A 107 15.52 2.10 1.91
N ASP A 108 15.96 3.31 2.26
CA ASP A 108 17.27 3.58 2.88
C ASP A 108 17.06 4.02 4.32
N TYR A 109 17.62 3.25 5.26
CA TYR A 109 17.48 3.51 6.69
C TYR A 109 18.50 4.53 7.21
N GLY A 110 19.36 5.07 6.32
CA GLY A 110 20.44 5.94 6.71
C GLY A 110 21.58 5.17 7.38
N THR A 111 22.48 5.91 8.01
CA THR A 111 23.66 5.34 8.68
C THR A 111 23.33 5.05 10.14
N ILE A 112 23.55 3.81 10.57
CA ILE A 112 23.35 3.34 11.94
C ILE A 112 24.71 2.97 12.53
N THR A 113 25.00 3.45 13.74
CA THR A 113 26.19 3.05 14.48
C THR A 113 26.07 1.58 14.89
N GLN A 114 27.08 0.79 14.56
CA GLN A 114 27.15 -0.61 14.94
C GLN A 114 27.77 -0.73 16.34
N THR A 115 26.99 -1.21 17.30
CA THR A 115 27.43 -1.44 18.68
C THR A 115 27.20 -2.89 19.12
N ASP A 116 28.02 -3.40 20.03
CA ASP A 116 27.67 -4.61 20.81
C ASP A 116 26.70 -4.29 21.95
N ALA A 117 26.35 -5.31 22.74
CA ALA A 117 25.49 -5.17 23.92
C ALA A 117 26.13 -4.36 25.05
N ALA A 118 27.46 -4.19 25.05
CA ALA A 118 28.19 -3.37 26.02
C ALA A 118 28.31 -1.90 25.57
N GLY A 119 27.87 -1.56 24.35
CA GLY A 119 27.96 -0.22 23.77
C GLY A 119 29.28 0.07 23.05
N THR A 120 30.15 -0.93 22.86
CA THR A 120 31.39 -0.78 22.09
C THR A 120 31.06 -0.54 20.62
N VAL A 121 31.62 0.50 20.02
CA VAL A 121 31.38 0.86 18.61
C VAL A 121 32.33 0.11 17.68
N PHE A 122 31.80 -0.61 16.70
CA PHE A 122 32.57 -1.36 15.69
C PHE A 122 32.62 -0.66 14.31
N GLY A 123 31.85 0.41 14.14
CA GLY A 123 31.76 1.16 12.89
C GLY A 123 30.33 1.60 12.61
N THR A 124 29.99 1.71 11.32
CA THR A 124 28.63 2.06 10.89
C THR A 124 28.15 1.10 9.81
N ILE A 125 26.84 0.84 9.81
CA ILE A 125 26.14 0.10 8.76
C ILE A 125 25.13 1.04 8.10
N ARG A 126 24.81 0.79 6.82
CA ARG A 126 23.77 1.53 6.10
C ARG A 126 22.73 0.56 5.54
N PRO A 127 21.69 0.24 6.31
CA PRO A 127 20.73 -0.76 5.88
C PRO A 127 19.86 -0.28 4.73
N ARG A 128 19.54 -1.21 3.82
CA ARG A 128 18.81 -0.93 2.59
C ARG A 128 17.96 -2.10 2.19
N ASP A 129 16.73 -1.79 1.80
CA ASP A 129 15.79 -2.75 1.26
C ASP A 129 15.33 -2.30 -0.12
N TYR A 130 15.13 -3.24 -1.04
CA TYR A 130 14.50 -2.94 -2.31
C TYR A 130 13.70 -4.09 -2.88
N ALA A 131 12.72 -3.72 -3.70
CA ALA A 131 11.95 -4.64 -4.51
C ALA A 131 11.95 -4.16 -5.95
N ILE A 132 12.27 -5.07 -6.86
CA ILE A 132 12.11 -4.89 -8.30
C ILE A 132 10.86 -5.64 -8.71
N GLN A 133 9.96 -4.98 -9.43
CA GLN A 133 8.71 -5.58 -9.87
C GLN A 133 8.51 -5.47 -11.39
N LEU A 134 8.14 -6.58 -12.01
CA LEU A 134 7.71 -6.65 -13.40
C LEU A 134 6.21 -6.93 -13.43
N MET A 135 5.47 -6.14 -14.19
CA MET A 135 4.01 -6.12 -14.20
C MET A 135 3.49 -6.33 -15.61
N ALA A 136 2.33 -6.96 -15.70
CA ALA A 136 1.56 -7.05 -16.93
C ALA A 136 0.07 -6.87 -16.62
N SER A 137 -0.63 -6.07 -17.42
CA SER A 137 -2.07 -5.88 -17.36
C SER A 137 -2.70 -6.04 -18.73
N LYS A 138 -3.86 -6.68 -18.79
CA LYS A 138 -4.64 -6.87 -20.00
C LYS A 138 -6.10 -6.56 -19.75
N GLN A 139 -6.71 -5.84 -20.69
CA GLN A 139 -8.14 -5.62 -20.74
C GLN A 139 -8.83 -6.86 -21.34
N PHE A 140 -9.89 -7.34 -20.67
CA PHE A 140 -10.75 -8.44 -21.09
C PHE A 140 -12.18 -7.93 -21.27
N GLY A 141 -12.71 -8.11 -22.48
CA GLY A 141 -13.93 -7.42 -22.90
C GLY A 141 -13.75 -5.91 -22.79
N ASP A 142 -14.82 -5.20 -22.45
CA ASP A 142 -14.79 -3.73 -22.40
C ASP A 142 -14.51 -3.16 -21.00
N ARG A 143 -14.63 -3.98 -19.95
CA ARG A 143 -14.73 -3.49 -18.56
C ARG A 143 -13.77 -4.13 -17.57
N PHE A 144 -13.22 -5.30 -17.87
CA PHE A 144 -12.36 -6.00 -16.92
C PHE A 144 -10.89 -5.83 -17.27
N TYR A 145 -10.06 -5.68 -16.24
CA TYR A 145 -8.61 -5.67 -16.34
C TYR A 145 -8.07 -6.72 -15.38
N VAL A 146 -7.21 -7.60 -15.89
CA VAL A 146 -6.45 -8.54 -15.06
C VAL A 146 -5.00 -8.11 -15.11
N GLY A 147 -4.39 -7.99 -13.94
CA GLY A 147 -2.99 -7.64 -13.81
C GLY A 147 -2.24 -8.60 -12.91
N SER A 148 -0.97 -8.81 -13.20
CA SER A 148 -0.06 -9.57 -12.34
C SER A 148 1.27 -8.84 -12.18
N ALA A 149 1.95 -9.06 -11.07
CA ALA A 149 3.29 -8.54 -10.82
C ALA A 149 4.18 -9.58 -10.15
N VAL A 150 5.36 -9.84 -10.70
CA VAL A 150 6.40 -10.62 -10.02
C VAL A 150 7.39 -9.67 -9.39
N LYS A 151 7.74 -9.91 -8.12
CA LYS A 151 8.66 -9.09 -7.33
C LYS A 151 9.88 -9.90 -6.93
N PHE A 152 11.06 -9.38 -7.19
CA PHE A 152 12.29 -9.82 -6.54
C PHE A 152 12.62 -8.84 -5.41
N ILE A 153 12.85 -9.38 -4.22
CA ILE A 153 12.99 -8.63 -2.97
C ILE A 153 14.39 -8.87 -2.43
N GLN A 154 15.06 -7.81 -2.00
CA GLN A 154 16.33 -7.89 -1.29
C GLN A 154 16.33 -6.95 -0.09
N SER A 155 16.86 -7.45 1.01
CA SER A 155 17.00 -6.69 2.25
C SER A 155 18.37 -6.94 2.88
N ASN A 156 18.97 -5.87 3.38
CA ASN A 156 20.33 -5.88 3.89
C ASN A 156 20.43 -5.00 5.15
N TYR A 157 20.68 -5.66 6.29
CA TYR A 157 20.97 -5.05 7.59
C TYR A 157 22.43 -5.35 7.99
N GLY A 158 23.38 -5.10 7.07
CA GLY A 158 24.82 -5.36 7.25
C GLY A 158 25.20 -6.81 6.96
N GLN A 159 25.52 -7.56 8.01
CA GLN A 159 25.82 -9.00 7.92
C GLN A 159 24.55 -9.84 7.72
N PHE A 160 23.40 -9.33 8.15
CA PHE A 160 22.11 -9.99 8.00
C PHE A 160 21.51 -9.62 6.65
N ARG A 161 21.39 -10.60 5.75
CA ARG A 161 20.89 -10.40 4.37
C ARG A 161 19.84 -11.42 4.03
N SER A 162 18.83 -10.97 3.31
CA SER A 162 17.68 -11.79 2.97
C SER A 162 17.18 -11.42 1.57
N SER A 163 16.68 -12.41 0.85
CA SER A 163 16.11 -12.22 -0.48
C SER A 163 14.83 -13.03 -0.62
N GLY A 164 13.89 -12.56 -1.41
CA GLY A 164 12.57 -13.16 -1.55
C GLY A 164 11.98 -12.96 -2.93
N ILE A 165 10.94 -13.73 -3.21
CA ILE A 165 10.13 -13.59 -4.41
C ILE A 165 8.66 -13.51 -4.02
N ALA A 166 7.89 -12.67 -4.72
CA ALA A 166 6.45 -12.55 -4.50
C ALA A 166 5.68 -12.33 -5.80
N LEU A 167 4.40 -12.67 -5.78
CA LEU A 167 3.44 -12.48 -6.85
C LEU A 167 2.25 -11.66 -6.34
N ASP A 168 1.85 -10.66 -7.13
CA ASP A 168 0.58 -9.96 -6.98
C ASP A 168 -0.34 -10.34 -8.14
N VAL A 169 -1.62 -10.55 -7.87
CA VAL A 169 -2.66 -10.78 -8.89
C VAL A 169 -3.87 -9.92 -8.58
N GLY A 170 -4.24 -9.05 -9.52
CA GLY A 170 -5.35 -8.12 -9.41
C GLY A 170 -6.40 -8.35 -10.49
N LEU A 171 -7.66 -8.13 -10.11
CA LEU A 171 -8.79 -8.00 -11.02
C LEU A 171 -9.44 -6.64 -10.78
N THR A 172 -9.70 -5.88 -11.84
CA THR A 172 -10.38 -4.59 -11.77
C THR A 172 -11.52 -4.55 -12.77
N TYR A 173 -12.71 -4.20 -12.30
CA TYR A 173 -13.85 -3.85 -13.13
C TYR A 173 -13.95 -2.33 -13.23
N GLN A 174 -14.09 -1.79 -14.43
CA GLN A 174 -14.23 -0.36 -14.70
C GLN A 174 -15.50 -0.10 -15.52
N ASP A 175 -16.31 0.84 -15.04
CA ASP A 175 -17.46 1.39 -15.77
C ASP A 175 -17.21 2.87 -16.01
N THR A 176 -16.82 3.19 -17.25
CA THR A 176 -16.55 4.55 -17.69
C THR A 176 -17.82 5.36 -17.93
N ILE A 177 -18.98 4.73 -18.13
CA ILE A 177 -20.26 5.43 -18.31
C ILE A 177 -20.72 5.97 -16.96
N ASN A 178 -20.73 5.10 -15.94
CA ASN A 178 -21.13 5.47 -14.60
C ASN A 178 -19.95 5.92 -13.72
N GLN A 179 -18.73 6.04 -14.25
CA GLN A 179 -17.57 6.59 -13.55
C GLN A 179 -17.22 5.87 -12.22
N TRP A 180 -17.33 4.54 -12.18
CA TRP A 180 -16.93 3.75 -11.02
C TRP A 180 -16.00 2.60 -11.39
N GLN A 181 -15.21 2.19 -10.40
CA GLN A 181 -14.23 1.13 -10.54
C GLN A 181 -14.19 0.30 -9.26
N ALA A 182 -14.17 -1.02 -9.37
CA ALA A 182 -13.96 -1.91 -8.25
C ALA A 182 -12.80 -2.86 -8.54
N ALA A 183 -12.10 -3.27 -7.50
CA ALA A 183 -10.95 -4.15 -7.63
C ALA A 183 -10.87 -5.15 -6.48
N VAL A 184 -10.30 -6.31 -6.79
CA VAL A 184 -9.82 -7.30 -5.83
C VAL A 184 -8.34 -7.54 -6.12
N LEU A 185 -7.53 -7.61 -5.08
CA LEU A 185 -6.09 -7.83 -5.19
C LEU A 185 -5.66 -8.88 -4.18
N VAL A 186 -4.92 -9.88 -4.64
CA VAL A 186 -4.13 -10.76 -3.78
C VAL A 186 -2.68 -10.36 -3.94
N LYS A 187 -2.06 -9.87 -2.87
CA LYS A 187 -0.77 -9.19 -2.86
C LYS A 187 0.27 -9.99 -2.08
N ASN A 188 1.50 -9.97 -2.57
CA ASN A 188 2.68 -10.55 -1.93
C ASN A 188 2.56 -12.06 -1.65
N ILE A 189 1.97 -12.84 -2.55
CA ILE A 189 2.02 -14.32 -2.47
C ILE A 189 3.46 -14.74 -2.73
N GLY A 190 4.18 -15.25 -1.74
CA GLY A 190 5.60 -15.52 -1.92
C GLY A 190 6.31 -16.12 -0.73
N THR A 191 7.64 -16.19 -0.84
CA THR A 191 8.51 -16.78 0.18
C THR A 191 9.91 -16.17 0.13
N GLN A 192 10.67 -16.32 1.22
CA GLN A 192 12.10 -16.01 1.23
C GLN A 192 12.87 -17.05 0.42
N ILE A 193 13.78 -16.59 -0.42
CA ILE A 193 14.82 -17.38 -1.10
C ILE A 193 15.96 -17.63 -0.11
N SER A 194 16.38 -16.60 0.63
CA SER A 194 17.39 -16.67 1.69
C SER A 194 16.91 -15.92 2.93
N THR A 195 17.30 -16.38 4.13
CA THR A 195 16.90 -15.79 5.42
C THR A 195 18.05 -15.00 6.05
N TYR A 196 17.76 -14.08 6.99
CA TYR A 196 18.75 -13.13 7.53
C TYR A 196 19.95 -13.77 8.25
N GLY A 197 19.87 -15.04 8.64
CA GLY A 197 20.96 -15.75 9.32
C GLY A 197 20.89 -17.26 9.18
N GLY A 198 20.29 -17.78 8.10
CA GLY A 198 20.10 -19.22 7.90
C GLY A 198 19.01 -19.87 8.77
N GLY A 199 18.24 -19.07 9.50
CA GLY A 199 17.09 -19.52 10.28
C GLY A 199 15.88 -19.91 9.43
N ALA A 200 14.76 -20.19 10.09
CA ALA A 200 13.49 -20.51 9.45
C ALA A 200 12.99 -19.36 8.56
N LYS A 201 12.24 -19.72 7.51
CA LYS A 201 11.62 -18.73 6.64
C LYS A 201 10.46 -18.04 7.37
N GLU A 202 10.40 -16.73 7.23
CA GLU A 202 9.35 -15.87 7.74
C GLU A 202 8.31 -15.55 6.65
N GLU A 203 7.09 -15.24 7.08
CA GLU A 203 5.99 -14.90 6.19
C GLU A 203 6.16 -13.52 5.56
N LEU A 204 5.97 -13.42 4.24
CA LEU A 204 5.86 -12.14 3.55
C LEU A 204 4.61 -11.37 4.02
N PRO A 205 4.50 -10.06 3.73
CA PRO A 205 3.32 -9.26 4.11
C PRO A 205 2.20 -9.53 3.10
N PHE A 206 1.72 -10.77 3.10
CA PHE A 206 0.62 -11.26 2.28
C PHE A 206 -0.66 -10.49 2.61
N ASP A 207 -1.40 -10.11 1.57
CA ASP A 207 -2.63 -9.37 1.75
C ASP A 207 -3.70 -9.75 0.72
N VAL A 208 -4.97 -9.69 1.16
CA VAL A 208 -6.14 -9.80 0.31
C VAL A 208 -6.94 -8.52 0.49
N GLN A 209 -7.14 -7.79 -0.59
CA GLN A 209 -7.77 -6.47 -0.59
C GLN A 209 -8.96 -6.44 -1.54
N ALA A 210 -9.95 -5.63 -1.19
CA ALA A 210 -11.05 -5.26 -2.06
C ALA A 210 -11.22 -3.74 -2.02
N GLY A 211 -11.59 -3.12 -3.14
CA GLY A 211 -11.76 -1.67 -3.17
C GLY A 211 -12.78 -1.23 -4.18
N ILE A 212 -13.41 -0.10 -3.92
CA ILE A 212 -14.32 0.58 -4.84
C ILE A 212 -14.01 2.07 -4.85
N SER A 213 -14.02 2.66 -6.03
CA SER A 213 -13.88 4.09 -6.26
C SER A 213 -15.00 4.59 -7.17
N LYS A 214 -15.63 5.70 -6.82
CA LYS A 214 -16.71 6.33 -7.58
C LYS A 214 -16.42 7.80 -7.75
N ARG A 215 -16.32 8.25 -8.99
CA ARG A 215 -16.34 9.67 -9.34
C ARG A 215 -17.78 10.10 -9.57
N LEU A 216 -18.17 11.23 -8.98
CA LEU A 216 -19.51 11.77 -9.17
C LEU A 216 -19.60 12.47 -10.53
N ALA A 217 -20.72 12.27 -11.24
CA ALA A 217 -20.91 12.86 -12.56
C ALA A 217 -21.07 14.39 -12.50
N ASN A 218 -21.77 14.89 -11.48
CA ASN A 218 -22.14 16.30 -11.34
C ASN A 218 -21.33 17.04 -10.27
N ALA A 219 -20.30 16.41 -9.69
CA ALA A 219 -19.45 17.02 -8.68
C ALA A 219 -18.01 16.58 -8.94
N PRO A 220 -17.03 17.49 -8.81
CA PRO A 220 -15.65 17.19 -9.14
C PRO A 220 -14.97 16.45 -7.98
N ILE A 221 -15.56 15.35 -7.54
CA ILE A 221 -15.11 14.55 -6.40
C ILE A 221 -15.16 13.06 -6.71
N GLN A 222 -14.14 12.35 -6.26
CA GLN A 222 -14.05 10.90 -6.30
C GLN A 222 -13.88 10.36 -4.90
N PHE A 223 -14.79 9.49 -4.50
CA PHE A 223 -14.68 8.74 -3.26
C PHE A 223 -14.04 7.39 -3.51
N SER A 224 -13.33 6.90 -2.51
CA SER A 224 -12.80 5.55 -2.51
C SER A 224 -12.88 4.91 -1.14
N LEU A 225 -13.16 3.61 -1.15
CA LEU A 225 -13.14 2.73 0.00
C LEU A 225 -12.24 1.56 -0.36
N THR A 226 -11.23 1.30 0.46
CA THR A 226 -10.36 0.13 0.35
C THR A 226 -10.48 -0.69 1.63
N ALA A 227 -10.75 -1.98 1.49
CA ALA A 227 -10.70 -2.95 2.55
C ALA A 227 -9.43 -3.81 2.39
N HIS A 228 -8.65 -3.97 3.45
CA HIS A 228 -7.37 -4.69 3.44
C HIS A 228 -7.31 -5.73 4.55
N ASN A 229 -6.32 -6.62 4.48
CA ASN A 229 -6.14 -7.78 5.35
C ASN A 229 -7.39 -8.66 5.46
N LEU A 230 -8.17 -8.80 4.37
CA LEU A 230 -9.44 -9.54 4.36
C LEU A 230 -9.29 -11.04 4.67
N HIS A 231 -8.06 -11.55 4.62
CA HIS A 231 -7.72 -12.93 4.97
C HIS A 231 -7.63 -13.17 6.49
N ARG A 232 -7.66 -12.11 7.32
CA ARG A 232 -7.66 -12.18 8.79
C ARG A 232 -8.83 -11.38 9.33
N LEU A 233 -9.42 -11.84 10.45
CA LEU A 233 -10.49 -11.11 11.14
C LEU A 233 -9.97 -10.19 12.25
N ARG A 234 -8.76 -10.47 12.75
CA ARG A 234 -8.11 -9.74 13.84
C ARG A 234 -6.75 -9.27 13.35
N ILE A 235 -6.62 -7.96 13.15
CA ILE A 235 -5.40 -7.34 12.62
C ILE A 235 -4.80 -6.30 13.57
N LEU A 236 -5.51 -5.96 14.64
CA LEU A 236 -5.04 -5.03 15.65
C LEU A 236 -3.97 -5.68 16.50
N TYR A 237 -2.87 -4.95 16.68
CA TYR A 237 -1.84 -5.32 17.63
C TYR A 237 -2.41 -5.24 19.06
N ASN A 238 -2.21 -6.28 19.87
CA ASN A 238 -2.64 -6.30 21.25
C ASN A 238 -1.64 -7.11 22.09
N ASP A 239 -0.73 -6.39 22.75
CA ASP A 239 0.17 -6.97 23.75
C ASP A 239 -0.44 -6.80 25.13
N THR A 240 -1.10 -7.86 25.62
CA THR A 240 -1.78 -7.82 26.92
C THR A 240 -0.81 -7.65 28.09
N THR A 241 0.44 -8.08 27.93
CA THR A 241 1.45 -7.96 29.00
C THR A 241 1.96 -6.53 29.11
N PHE A 242 2.30 -5.91 27.98
CA PHE A 242 2.68 -4.51 27.92
C PHE A 242 1.52 -3.59 28.34
N ASN A 243 0.32 -3.84 27.82
CA ASN A 243 -0.87 -3.05 28.14
C ASN A 243 -1.20 -3.11 29.64
N ALA A 244 -1.11 -4.27 30.28
CA ALA A 244 -1.32 -4.39 31.72
C ALA A 244 -0.25 -3.65 32.54
N ALA A 245 1.01 -3.68 32.10
CA ALA A 245 2.11 -2.96 32.75
C ALA A 245 1.94 -1.43 32.67
N GLU A 246 1.43 -0.92 31.54
CA GLU A 246 1.15 0.50 31.31
C GLU A 246 -0.23 0.96 31.83
N GLY A 247 -1.04 0.04 32.37
CA GLY A 247 -2.40 0.31 32.85
C GLY A 247 -3.45 0.53 31.75
N ASP A 248 -3.16 0.17 30.50
CA ASP A 248 -4.11 0.22 29.39
C ASP A 248 -5.04 -1.00 29.41
N LEU A 249 -6.22 -0.85 30.02
CA LEU A 249 -7.25 -1.88 30.05
C LEU A 249 -8.21 -1.82 28.85
N ARG A 250 -7.95 -0.94 27.87
CA ARG A 250 -8.85 -0.76 26.73
C ARG A 250 -8.78 -1.99 25.82
N THR A 251 -9.94 -2.52 25.47
CA THR A 251 -10.06 -3.58 24.46
C THR A 251 -10.79 -3.03 23.24
N ALA A 252 -10.28 -3.34 22.06
CA ALA A 252 -10.93 -2.91 20.82
C ALA A 252 -12.32 -3.55 20.66
N GLY A 253 -13.33 -2.72 20.48
CA GLY A 253 -14.71 -3.16 20.23
C GLY A 253 -14.89 -3.76 18.82
N PHE A 254 -16.04 -4.39 18.56
CA PHE A 254 -16.36 -4.97 17.25
C PHE A 254 -16.23 -3.97 16.11
N LEU A 255 -16.82 -2.76 16.26
CA LEU A 255 -16.75 -1.72 15.24
C LEU A 255 -15.31 -1.26 14.97
N GLN A 256 -14.47 -1.15 16.01
CA GLN A 256 -13.06 -0.77 15.84
C GLN A 256 -12.28 -1.83 15.06
N LYS A 257 -12.49 -3.12 15.38
CA LYS A 257 -11.90 -4.24 14.64
C LYS A 257 -12.34 -4.24 13.18
N THR A 258 -13.64 -4.06 12.92
CA THR A 258 -14.18 -4.01 11.55
C THR A 258 -13.65 -2.79 10.79
N PHE A 259 -13.65 -1.61 11.39
CA PHE A 259 -13.14 -0.40 10.74
C PHE A 259 -11.64 -0.44 10.52
N ALA A 260 -10.87 -1.16 11.34
CA ALA A 260 -9.43 -1.32 11.13
C ALA A 260 -9.11 -1.90 9.74
N HIS A 261 -10.01 -2.67 9.14
CA HIS A 261 -9.83 -3.17 7.79
C HIS A 261 -10.06 -2.12 6.70
N LEU A 262 -10.57 -0.93 7.03
CA LEU A 262 -11.04 0.04 6.04
C LEU A 262 -10.10 1.25 5.93
N ILE A 263 -10.03 1.78 4.71
CA ILE A 263 -9.41 3.05 4.36
C ILE A 263 -10.41 3.83 3.52
N LEU A 264 -10.69 5.06 3.93
CA LEU A 264 -11.55 5.98 3.21
C LEU A 264 -10.70 7.09 2.59
N ALA A 265 -11.02 7.50 1.37
CA ALA A 265 -10.42 8.70 0.80
C ALA A 265 -11.37 9.43 -0.14
N ALA A 266 -11.17 10.74 -0.24
CA ALA A 266 -11.83 11.63 -1.17
C ALA A 266 -10.79 12.43 -1.95
N GLN A 267 -10.93 12.49 -3.27
CA GLN A 267 -10.13 13.32 -4.16
C GLN A 267 -11.03 14.34 -4.85
N PHE A 268 -10.66 15.61 -4.72
CA PHE A 268 -11.31 16.77 -5.31
C PHE A 268 -10.52 17.20 -6.53
N TYR A 269 -11.21 17.45 -7.64
CA TYR A 269 -10.63 17.97 -8.87
C TYR A 269 -10.99 19.45 -8.99
N ILE A 270 -9.99 20.32 -9.01
CA ILE A 270 -10.18 21.77 -9.03
C ILE A 270 -9.82 22.25 -10.45
N GLY A 271 -10.84 22.34 -11.30
CA GLY A 271 -10.65 22.49 -12.74
C GLY A 271 -9.88 21.30 -13.34
N ASP A 272 -9.13 21.55 -14.41
CA ASP A 272 -8.42 20.50 -15.15
C ASP A 272 -6.98 20.25 -14.66
N LYS A 273 -6.48 21.12 -13.78
CA LYS A 273 -5.03 21.20 -13.47
C LYS A 273 -4.70 20.96 -12.01
N LEU A 274 -5.66 21.01 -11.10
CA LEU A 274 -5.39 20.90 -9.68
C LEU A 274 -6.22 19.77 -9.09
N GLU A 275 -5.64 19.08 -8.12
CA GLU A 275 -6.33 18.09 -7.32
C GLU A 275 -5.94 18.23 -5.86
N ALA A 276 -6.88 17.96 -4.96
CA ALA A 276 -6.66 17.86 -3.53
C ALA A 276 -7.18 16.50 -3.05
N THR A 277 -6.46 15.84 -2.16
CA THR A 277 -6.83 14.50 -1.69
C THR A 277 -6.77 14.47 -0.17
N VAL A 278 -7.75 13.83 0.45
CA VAL A 278 -7.76 13.52 1.88
C VAL A 278 -8.05 12.04 2.05
N GLY A 279 -7.31 11.38 2.93
CA GLY A 279 -7.46 9.97 3.25
C GLY A 279 -7.48 9.73 4.76
N TYR A 280 -8.10 8.64 5.17
CA TYR A 280 -8.16 8.20 6.55
C TYR A 280 -8.00 6.69 6.62
N ASN A 281 -6.93 6.25 7.27
CA ASN A 281 -6.60 4.85 7.52
C ASN A 281 -6.88 4.50 8.99
N PHE A 282 -7.92 3.69 9.21
CA PHE A 282 -8.40 3.38 10.55
C PHE A 282 -7.44 2.47 11.32
N LEU A 283 -6.76 1.51 10.65
CA LEU A 283 -5.72 0.70 11.30
C LEU A 283 -4.58 1.60 11.77
N ARG A 284 -4.05 2.45 10.88
CA ARG A 284 -2.96 3.38 11.21
C ARG A 284 -3.33 4.32 12.36
N ARG A 285 -4.59 4.77 12.43
CA ARG A 285 -5.07 5.52 13.59
C ARG A 285 -4.91 4.70 14.87
N GLN A 286 -5.37 3.46 14.86
CA GLN A 286 -5.36 2.60 16.05
C GLN A 286 -3.93 2.23 16.47
N ASP A 287 -3.09 1.79 15.53
CA ASP A 287 -1.71 1.35 15.80
C ASP A 287 -0.81 2.48 16.32
N LEU A 288 -1.04 3.72 15.90
CA LEU A 288 -0.21 4.85 16.31
C LEU A 288 -0.70 5.56 17.58
N ASN A 289 -1.92 5.26 18.04
CA ASN A 289 -2.45 5.87 19.26
C ASN A 289 -1.90 5.14 20.48
N VAL A 290 -1.06 5.84 21.25
CA VAL A 290 -0.48 5.31 22.49
C VAL A 290 -1.35 5.71 23.68
N PHE A 291 -1.49 4.81 24.66
CA PHE A 291 -2.15 5.12 25.93
C PHE A 291 -1.46 6.28 26.63
N ASN A 292 -2.24 7.17 27.27
CA ASN A 292 -1.74 8.38 27.95
C ASN A 292 -0.88 9.34 27.10
N ALA A 293 -0.95 9.26 25.77
CA ALA A 293 -0.25 10.17 24.87
C ALA A 293 -1.21 10.91 23.93
N ALA A 294 -0.83 12.12 23.53
CA ALA A 294 -1.56 12.89 22.53
C ALA A 294 -1.58 12.12 21.20
N SER A 295 -2.77 11.72 20.78
CA SER A 295 -2.96 10.89 19.59
C SER A 295 -2.94 11.69 18.27
N GLY A 296 -3.00 13.02 18.32
CA GLY A 296 -3.01 13.88 17.12
C GLY A 296 -4.04 13.45 16.06
N LEU A 297 -3.68 13.65 14.78
CA LEU A 297 -4.47 13.29 13.61
C LEU A 297 -4.01 11.96 12.96
N ASN A 298 -3.50 11.01 13.75
CA ASN A 298 -3.01 9.73 13.24
C ASN A 298 -3.98 9.07 12.27
N GLY A 299 -3.46 8.45 11.21
CA GLY A 299 -4.27 7.84 10.17
C GLY A 299 -4.80 8.81 9.12
N LEU A 300 -4.84 10.12 9.40
CA LEU A 300 -5.19 11.13 8.40
C LEU A 300 -4.00 11.40 7.47
N THR A 301 -4.31 11.45 6.17
CA THR A 301 -3.38 11.83 5.11
C THR A 301 -4.00 12.93 4.25
N ALA A 302 -3.16 13.79 3.69
CA ALA A 302 -3.56 14.84 2.77
C ALA A 302 -2.59 14.92 1.60
N GLY A 303 -3.04 15.41 0.46
CA GLY A 303 -2.20 15.62 -0.70
C GLY A 303 -2.75 16.65 -1.67
N ALA A 304 -1.87 17.16 -2.51
CA ALA A 304 -2.20 18.08 -3.58
C ALA A 304 -1.44 17.69 -4.85
N GLY A 305 -2.07 17.91 -6.00
CA GLY A 305 -1.48 17.60 -7.30
C GLY A 305 -1.68 18.72 -8.30
N PHE A 306 -0.69 18.90 -9.17
CA PHE A 306 -0.74 19.75 -10.34
C PHE A 306 -0.63 18.88 -11.59
N LEU A 307 -1.67 18.90 -12.42
CA LEU A 307 -1.83 18.09 -13.61
C LEU A 307 -1.56 18.95 -14.85
N HIS A 308 -0.32 18.90 -15.35
CA HIS A 308 0.03 19.48 -16.65
C HIS A 308 0.08 18.38 -17.72
N LYS A 309 -0.17 18.76 -18.98
CA LYS A 309 -0.25 17.83 -20.12
C LYS A 309 0.91 16.84 -20.18
N LYS A 310 2.14 17.22 -19.85
CA LYS A 310 3.32 16.33 -19.94
C LYS A 310 3.92 15.95 -18.58
N LEU A 311 3.42 16.56 -17.51
CA LEU A 311 3.99 16.44 -16.17
C LEU A 311 2.88 16.52 -15.13
N HIS A 312 2.73 15.47 -14.34
CA HIS A 312 1.96 15.51 -13.10
C HIS A 312 2.93 15.63 -11.93
N VAL A 313 2.74 16.64 -11.09
CA VAL A 313 3.46 16.82 -9.82
C VAL A 313 2.49 16.56 -8.69
N ARG A 314 2.84 15.67 -7.78
CA ARG A 314 2.01 15.34 -6.61
C ARG A 314 2.81 15.42 -5.33
N TYR A 315 2.15 15.89 -4.29
CA TYR A 315 2.66 15.94 -2.94
C TYR A 315 1.67 15.27 -1.99
N ALA A 316 2.19 14.58 -0.98
CA ALA A 316 1.41 13.98 0.07
C ALA A 316 2.10 14.07 1.43
N THR A 317 1.29 14.12 2.47
CA THR A 317 1.71 14.10 3.86
C THR A 317 0.68 13.36 4.71
N GLY A 318 1.06 13.01 5.93
CA GLY A 318 0.18 12.40 6.89
C GLY A 318 0.82 12.31 8.26
N PHE A 319 -0.02 12.13 9.26
CA PHE A 319 0.38 12.20 10.66
C PHE A 319 0.81 10.83 11.18
N TYR A 320 2.02 10.80 11.72
CA TYR A 320 2.61 9.68 12.45
C TYR A 320 2.97 10.16 13.86
N GLN A 321 2.01 10.03 14.77
CA GLN A 321 2.04 10.62 16.10
C GLN A 321 2.28 12.14 16.04
N GLN A 322 3.36 12.63 16.64
CA GLN A 322 3.74 14.04 16.62
C GLN A 322 4.52 14.45 15.37
N LYS A 323 4.84 13.52 14.48
CA LYS A 323 5.66 13.75 13.30
C LYS A 323 4.81 13.59 12.04
N VAL A 324 5.30 14.16 10.94
CA VAL A 324 4.68 14.03 9.61
C VAL A 324 5.73 13.53 8.63
N PHE A 325 5.27 12.84 7.57
CA PHE A 325 6.13 12.51 6.44
C PHE A 325 5.82 13.43 5.25
N HIS A 326 6.75 13.51 4.31
CA HIS A 326 6.58 14.30 3.09
C HIS A 326 6.97 13.46 1.87
N GLN A 327 6.00 13.22 0.99
CA GLN A 327 6.20 12.45 -0.22
C GLN A 327 5.91 13.29 -1.47
N PHE A 328 6.85 13.30 -2.40
CA PHE A 328 6.74 13.95 -3.70
C PHE A 328 6.75 12.89 -4.80
N THR A 329 5.96 13.10 -5.84
CA THR A 329 5.95 12.27 -7.05
C THR A 329 5.91 13.14 -8.29
N LEU A 330 6.76 12.80 -9.26
CA LEU A 330 6.73 13.34 -10.60
C LEU A 330 6.30 12.21 -11.53
N ASN A 331 5.30 12.42 -12.36
CA ASN A 331 4.94 11.52 -13.45
C ASN A 331 5.03 12.26 -14.78
N LEU A 332 5.78 11.71 -15.72
CA LEU A 332 6.21 12.33 -16.97
C LEU A 332 5.84 11.43 -18.15
N SER A 333 5.45 12.04 -19.27
CA SER A 333 5.30 11.33 -20.55
C SER A 333 6.56 11.48 -21.38
N ILE A 334 7.29 10.38 -21.60
CA ILE A 334 8.54 10.40 -22.38
C ILE A 334 8.26 10.49 -23.89
N SER A 335 7.12 9.99 -24.35
CA SER A 335 6.77 10.05 -25.78
C SER A 335 6.31 11.44 -26.23
N GLY A 336 6.30 12.44 -25.34
CA GLY A 336 5.82 13.80 -25.63
C GLY A 336 4.30 13.92 -25.82
N LYS A 337 3.54 12.83 -25.66
CA LYS A 337 2.06 12.84 -25.67
C LYS A 337 1.53 13.35 -24.33
N SER A 338 0.27 13.81 -24.33
CA SER A 338 -0.37 14.17 -23.07
C SER A 338 -0.51 12.96 -22.17
N LEU A 339 -0.22 13.15 -20.88
CA LEU A 339 -0.79 12.40 -19.76
C LEU A 339 -2.30 12.64 -19.68
#